data_AF-A0A523R0D6-F1
#
_entry.id   AF-A0A523R0D6-F1
#
_cell.length_a   1.000
_cell.length_b   1.000
_cell.length_c   1.000
_cell.angle_alpha   90.00
_cell.angle_beta   90.00
_cell.angle_gamma   90.00
#
_symmetry.space_group_name_H-M   'P 1'
#
loop_
_entity.id
_entity.type
_entity.pdbx_description
1 polymer ?
#
loop_
_entity_poly.entity_id
_entity_poly.type
_entity_poly.pdbx_seq_one_letter_code
_entity_poly.pdbx_strand_id
1 'polypeptide(L)'
;MEKAIKVINELKRKRLIRDYELIKEAFEYSIETKYKKAKTKIFQPEYLITIMMQVFRPEDKERIITMLDGTEIDKNQLMTILKKHHLKE
;
A
#
# COMPACT_ATOMS: atom_id res chain seq x y z
N MET A 1 -12.60 2.36 13.89
CA MET A 1 -11.18 2.02 13.64
C MET A 1 -10.64 1.06 14.70
N GLU A 2 -10.84 1.30 16.01
CA GLU A 2 -10.31 0.45 17.09
C GLU A 2 -10.63 -1.05 16.98
N LYS A 3 -11.88 -1.41 16.65
CA LYS A 3 -12.27 -2.82 16.43
C LYS A 3 -11.49 -3.48 15.29
N ALA A 4 -11.26 -2.76 14.19
CA ALA A 4 -10.50 -3.27 13.05
C ALA A 4 -9.02 -3.46 13.40
N ILE A 5 -8.43 -2.50 14.13
CA ILE A 5 -7.04 -2.58 14.61
C ILE A 5 -6.86 -3.79 15.54
N LYS A 6 -7.83 -4.07 16.42
CA LYS A 6 -7.81 -5.25 17.29
C LYS A 6 -7.79 -6.56 16.48
N VAL A 7 -8.64 -6.66 15.46
CA VAL A 7 -8.70 -7.84 14.58
C VAL A 7 -7.39 -7.99 13.79
N ILE A 8 -6.86 -6.91 13.22
CA ILE A 8 -5.58 -6.91 12.50
C ILE A 8 -4.44 -7.37 13.41
N ASN A 9 -4.37 -6.85 14.64
CA ASN A 9 -3.36 -7.26 15.61
C ASN A 9 -3.46 -8.74 15.99
N GLU A 10 -4.68 -9.28 16.07
CA GLU A 10 -4.89 -10.71 16.28
C GLU A 10 -4.40 -11.54 15.08
N LEU A 11 -4.73 -11.13 13.86
CA LEU A 11 -4.28 -11.79 12.64
C LEU A 11 -2.75 -11.74 12.49
N LYS A 12 -2.11 -10.62 12.86
CA LYS A 12 -0.64 -10.47 12.89
C LYS A 12 -0.01 -11.43 13.90
N ARG A 13 -0.57 -11.55 15.11
CA ARG A 13 -0.12 -12.54 16.12
C ARG A 13 -0.21 -13.97 15.62
N LYS A 14 -1.28 -14.30 14.90
CA LYS A 14 -1.47 -15.61 14.26
C LYS A 14 -0.61 -15.81 13.00
N ARG A 15 0.20 -14.81 12.61
CA ARG A 15 1.03 -14.78 11.39
C ARG A 15 0.22 -14.98 10.10
N LEU A 16 -1.07 -14.64 10.14
CA LEU A 16 -1.96 -14.76 8.98
C LEU A 16 -1.83 -13.57 8.02
N ILE A 17 -1.33 -12.43 8.52
CA ILE A 17 -1.06 -11.22 7.73
C ILE A 17 0.31 -10.63 8.09
N ARG A 18 0.94 -9.97 7.13
CA ARG A 18 2.22 -9.24 7.30
C ARG A 18 1.99 -7.85 7.90
N ASP A 19 3.08 -7.10 8.06
CA ASP A 19 3.06 -5.82 8.74
C ASP A 19 2.07 -4.82 8.13
N TYR A 20 1.23 -4.25 8.99
CA TYR A 20 0.11 -3.40 8.61
C TYR A 20 0.50 -1.91 8.58
N GLU A 21 1.69 -1.57 9.05
CA GLU A 21 2.15 -0.17 9.13
C GLU A 21 2.13 0.53 7.77
N LEU A 22 2.59 -0.15 6.71
CA LEU A 22 2.52 0.35 5.34
C LEU A 22 1.09 0.66 4.88
N ILE A 23 0.14 -0.23 5.17
CA ILE A 23 -1.27 -0.06 4.77
C ILE A 23 -1.91 1.08 5.55
N LYS A 24 -1.59 1.19 6.85
CA LYS A 24 -2.05 2.28 7.70
C LYS A 24 -1.56 3.62 7.17
N GLU A 25 -0.26 3.71 6.87
CA GLU A 25 0.36 4.90 6.31
C GLU A 25 -0.25 5.27 4.95
N ALA A 26 -0.39 4.31 4.04
CA ALA A 26 -1.03 4.51 2.74
C ALA A 26 -2.47 5.06 2.88
N PHE A 27 -3.20 4.62 3.91
CA PHE A 27 -4.54 5.12 4.20
C PHE A 27 -4.55 6.54 4.78
N GLU A 28 -3.56 6.89 5.60
CA GLU A 28 -3.40 8.24 6.15
C GLU A 28 -3.11 9.26 5.04
N TYR A 29 -2.24 8.92 4.08
CA TYR A 29 -1.92 9.75 2.92
C TYR A 29 -2.89 9.60 1.73
N SER A 30 -3.94 8.80 1.88
CA SER A 30 -4.93 8.59 0.82
C SER A 30 -5.77 9.84 0.56
N ILE A 31 -6.05 10.09 -0.71
CA ILE A 31 -6.91 11.20 -1.13
C ILE A 31 -8.35 10.70 -1.14
N GLU A 32 -9.24 11.45 -0.50
CA GLU A 32 -10.65 11.15 -0.52
C GLU A 32 -11.31 11.74 -1.77
N THR A 33 -12.09 10.92 -2.45
CA THR A 33 -12.81 11.27 -3.66
C THR A 33 -14.19 10.62 -3.67
N LYS A 34 -15.00 10.95 -4.68
CA LYS A 34 -16.29 10.31 -4.92
C LYS A 34 -16.18 9.48 -6.20
N TYR A 35 -16.33 8.17 -6.06
CA TYR A 35 -16.46 7.28 -7.21
C TYR A 35 -17.91 6.81 -7.32
N LYS A 36 -18.59 7.24 -8.40
CA LYS A 36 -20.04 7.07 -8.57
C LYS A 36 -20.83 7.62 -7.37
N LYS A 37 -21.47 6.76 -6.59
CA LYS A 37 -22.26 7.12 -5.41
C LYS A 37 -21.51 6.90 -4.09
N ALA A 38 -20.31 6.33 -4.13
CA ALA A 38 -19.55 6.00 -2.93
C ALA A 38 -18.44 7.01 -2.66
N LYS A 39 -18.26 7.35 -1.38
CA LYS A 39 -17.06 8.03 -0.89
C LYS A 39 -15.92 7.01 -0.88
N THR A 40 -14.80 7.34 -1.49
CA THR A 40 -13.69 6.42 -1.73
C THR A 40 -12.37 7.09 -1.41
N LYS A 41 -11.46 6.34 -0.81
CA LYS A 41 -10.08 6.77 -0.60
C LYS A 41 -9.19 6.11 -1.64
N ILE A 42 -8.41 6.91 -2.35
CA ILE A 42 -7.45 6.45 -3.36
C ILE A 42 -6.05 6.57 -2.78
N PHE A 43 -5.30 5.48 -2.85
CA PHE A 43 -3.90 5.45 -2.45
C PHE A 43 -3.02 6.08 -3.53
N GLN A 44 -1.94 6.72 -3.11
CA GLN A 44 -0.94 7.22 -4.04
C GLN A 44 -0.24 6.04 -4.74
N PRO A 45 0.18 6.20 -6.01
CA PRO A 45 0.85 5.15 -6.79
C PRO A 45 2.05 4.53 -6.06
N GLU A 46 2.85 5.35 -5.37
CA GLU A 46 4.06 4.94 -4.65
C GLU A 46 3.73 3.93 -3.53
N TYR A 47 2.66 4.20 -2.78
CA TYR A 47 2.18 3.29 -1.74
C TYR A 47 1.62 2.00 -2.34
N LEU A 48 0.88 2.07 -3.46
CA LEU A 48 0.36 0.88 -4.13
C LEU A 48 1.50 -0.03 -4.62
N ILE A 49 2.52 0.55 -5.25
CA ILE A 49 3.71 -0.20 -5.70
C ILE A 49 4.42 -0.82 -4.50
N THR A 50 4.62 -0.07 -3.42
CA THR A 50 5.27 -0.58 -2.21
C THR A 50 4.48 -1.75 -1.60
N ILE A 51 3.15 -1.66 -1.52
CA ILE A 51 2.28 -2.74 -1.02
C ILE A 51 2.41 -3.97 -1.92
N MET A 52 2.36 -3.77 -3.24
CA MET A 52 2.52 -4.85 -4.22
C MET A 52 3.91 -5.50 -4.14
N MET A 53 4.97 -4.74 -3.85
CA MET A 53 6.31 -5.29 -3.60
C MET A 53 6.41 -6.04 -2.26
N GLN A 54 5.68 -5.60 -1.22
CA GLN A 54 5.67 -6.27 0.09
C GLN A 54 4.99 -7.65 0.02
N VAL A 55 3.93 -7.77 -0.77
CA VAL A 55 3.17 -9.03 -0.93
C VAL A 55 3.75 -9.89 -2.05
N PHE A 56 4.07 -9.26 -3.18
CA PHE A 56 4.74 -9.81 -4.37
C PHE A 56 4.06 -11.04 -4.98
N ARG A 57 2.73 -10.95 -5.21
CA ARG A 57 2.00 -12.01 -5.92
C ARG A 57 2.34 -12.00 -7.42
N PRO A 58 2.09 -13.11 -8.14
CA PRO A 58 2.33 -13.17 -9.59
C PRO A 58 1.69 -12.00 -10.35
N GLU A 59 0.44 -11.66 -10.01
CA GLU A 59 -0.32 -10.59 -10.66
C GLU A 59 0.20 -9.18 -10.31
N ASP A 60 0.88 -9.05 -9.17
CA ASP A 60 1.44 -7.78 -8.73
C ASP A 60 2.62 -7.36 -9.62
N LYS A 61 3.36 -8.31 -10.21
CA LYS A 61 4.51 -8.01 -11.09
C LYS A 61 4.10 -7.23 -12.34
N GLU A 62 3.10 -7.73 -13.06
CA GLU A 62 2.60 -7.09 -14.29
C GLU A 62 2.00 -5.72 -13.99
N ARG A 63 1.30 -5.60 -12.86
CA ARG A 63 0.73 -4.32 -12.40
C ARG A 63 1.80 -3.30 -12.07
N ILE A 64 2.86 -3.69 -11.36
CA ILE A 64 3.98 -2.80 -11.04
C ILE A 64 4.61 -2.27 -12.34
N ILE A 65 4.89 -3.14 -13.31
CA ILE A 65 5.47 -2.74 -14.61
C ILE A 65 4.53 -1.74 -15.31
N THR A 66 3.25 -2.09 -15.42
CA THR A 66 2.25 -1.22 -16.07
C THR A 66 2.15 0.16 -15.40
N MET A 67 2.20 0.21 -14.06
CA MET A 67 2.18 1.48 -13.32
C MET A 67 3.45 2.29 -13.53
N LEU A 68 4.62 1.64 -13.50
CA LEU A 68 5.91 2.29 -13.73
C LEU A 68 6.02 2.91 -15.13
N ASP A 69 5.39 2.28 -16.12
CA ASP A 69 5.39 2.75 -17.52
C ASP A 69 4.32 3.80 -17.81
N GLY A 70 3.14 3.67 -17.18
CA GLY A 70 1.94 4.43 -17.55
C GLY A 70 1.49 5.52 -16.56
N THR A 71 2.15 5.67 -15.41
CA THR A 71 1.75 6.61 -14.36
C THR A 71 2.91 7.53 -13.99
N GLU A 72 2.61 8.81 -13.74
CA GLU A 72 3.58 9.72 -13.14
C GLU A 72 3.84 9.28 -11.69
N ILE A 73 5.05 8.81 -11.42
CA ILE A 73 5.48 8.31 -10.12
C ILE A 73 6.65 9.15 -9.64
N ASP A 74 6.54 9.69 -8.42
CA ASP A 74 7.66 10.31 -7.76
C ASP A 74 8.63 9.21 -7.27
N LYS A 75 9.69 9.01 -8.06
CA LYS A 75 10.71 8.00 -7.76
C LYS A 75 11.41 8.27 -6.43
N ASN A 76 11.59 9.52 -6.01
CA ASN A 76 12.23 9.84 -4.75
C ASN A 76 11.32 9.47 -3.58
N GLN A 77 10.02 9.78 -3.69
CA GLN A 77 9.04 9.36 -2.69
C GLN A 77 8.92 7.83 -2.62
N LEU A 78 8.81 7.15 -3.76
CA LEU A 78 8.78 5.69 -3.82
C LEU A 78 10.00 5.06 -3.14
N MET A 79 11.20 5.56 -3.46
CA MET A 79 12.45 5.08 -2.86
C MET A 79 12.49 5.31 -1.34
N THR A 80 11.98 6.44 -0.87
CA THR A 80 11.88 6.75 0.57
C THR A 80 10.95 5.78 1.27
N ILE A 81 9.77 5.51 0.71
CA ILE A 81 8.78 4.58 1.27
C ILE A 81 9.34 3.14 1.27
N LEU A 82 9.99 2.70 0.19
CA LEU A 82 10.60 1.37 0.09
C LEU A 82 11.68 1.14 1.16
N LYS A 83 12.56 2.13 1.37
CA LYS A 83 13.59 2.07 2.42
C LYS A 83 12.97 2.03 3.81
N LYS A 84 11.99 2.90 4.07
CA LYS A 84 11.27 2.99 5.35
C LYS A 84 10.62 1.66 5.74
N HIS A 85 10.08 0.94 4.75
CA HIS A 85 9.41 -0.35 4.97
C HIS A 85 10.31 -1.57 4.71
N HIS A 86 11.63 -1.39 4.67
CA HIS A 86 12.64 -2.45 4.54
C HIS A 86 12.49 -3.33 3.29
N LEU A 87 11.99 -2.76 2.20
CA LEU A 87 11.86 -3.43 0.90
C LEU A 87 13.02 -3.11 -0.05
N LYS A 88 13.89 -2.17 0.32
CA LYS A 88 15.12 -1.81 -0.41
C LYS A 88 16.14 -1.19 0.53
N GLU A 89 17.43 -1.43 0.27
CA GLU A 89 18.58 -0.81 0.95
C GLU A 89 18.79 0.67 0.58
#